data_AF-A0AAE0TPH4-F1
#
_entry.id   AF-A0AAE0TPH4-F1
#
_cell.length_a   1.000
_cell.length_b   1.000
_cell.length_c   1.000
_cell.angle_alpha   90.00
_cell.angle_beta   90.00
_cell.angle_gamma   90.00
#
_symmetry.space_group_name_H-M   'P 1'
#
loop_
_entity.id
_entity.type
_entity.pdbx_description
1 polymer ?
#
loop_
_entity_poly.entity_id
_entity_poly.type
_entity_poly.pdbx_seq_one_letter_code
_entity_poly.pdbx_strand_id
1 'polypeptide(L)'
;MTIRITIFIKKLPTVSIEHFHKYWSEEHPKIFLSVPIVQKNLTHYQQFHTDPNISAELRKMGLPIAEYDGGAEFFANSVEDAMAVFQDPEYHRVVVPDEMTFLDRDAASMMIGTTEVKWEDGKPAEGIKVDLVQ
;
A
#
# COMPACT_ATOMS: atom_id res chain seq x y z
N MET A 1 4.94 12.50 14.91
CA MET A 1 4.65 12.88 13.50
C MET A 1 4.30 11.60 12.79
N THR A 2 3.13 11.49 12.20
CA THR A 2 2.74 10.23 11.56
C THR A 2 3.50 10.05 10.26
N ILE A 3 4.27 8.96 10.17
CA ILE A 3 4.93 8.54 8.95
C ILE A 3 3.98 7.69 8.14
N ARG A 4 3.90 7.94 6.84
CA ARG A 4 3.20 7.10 5.88
C ARG A 4 4.22 6.43 4.98
N ILE A 5 4.03 5.13 4.77
CA ILE A 5 4.70 4.35 3.73
C ILE A 5 3.65 3.95 2.71
N THR A 6 3.95 4.16 1.44
CA THR A 6 3.21 3.61 0.30
C THR A 6 4.12 2.66 -0.45
N ILE A 7 3.71 1.40 -0.61
CA ILE A 7 4.40 0.42 -1.45
C ILE A 7 3.57 0.19 -2.69
N PHE A 8 4.16 0.43 -3.86
CA PHE A 8 3.61 0.04 -5.15
C PHE A 8 3.98 -1.41 -5.43
N ILE A 9 2.97 -2.25 -5.68
CA ILE A 9 3.13 -3.70 -5.72
C ILE A 9 2.84 -4.19 -7.13
N LYS A 10 3.71 -5.07 -7.63
CA LYS A 10 3.48 -5.82 -8.86
C LYS A 10 3.26 -7.29 -8.50
N LYS A 11 2.27 -7.93 -9.11
CA LYS A 11 2.06 -9.36 -8.94
C LYS A 11 3.14 -10.16 -9.68
N LEU A 12 3.36 -11.41 -9.32
CA LEU A 12 4.20 -12.30 -10.12
C LEU A 12 3.62 -12.50 -11.53
N PRO A 13 4.46 -12.64 -12.58
CA PRO A 13 3.99 -12.94 -13.94
C PRO A 13 3.17 -14.22 -14.04
N THR A 14 3.45 -15.21 -13.18
CA THR A 14 2.79 -16.52 -13.13
C THR A 14 1.46 -16.51 -12.38
N VAL A 15 1.10 -15.40 -11.74
CA VAL A 15 -0.10 -15.27 -10.90
C VAL A 15 -1.15 -14.45 -11.64
N SER A 16 -2.42 -14.90 -11.63
CA SER A 16 -3.51 -14.12 -12.22
C SER A 16 -3.83 -12.90 -11.34
N ILE A 17 -4.40 -11.86 -11.94
CA ILE A 17 -4.74 -10.64 -11.18
C ILE A 17 -5.83 -10.90 -10.14
N GLU A 18 -6.79 -11.77 -10.45
CA GLU A 18 -7.86 -12.17 -9.54
C GLU A 18 -7.31 -12.97 -8.35
N HIS A 19 -6.37 -13.89 -8.61
CA HIS A 19 -5.70 -14.63 -7.55
C HIS A 19 -4.86 -13.70 -6.68
N PHE A 20 -4.08 -12.81 -7.29
CA PHE A 20 -3.29 -11.80 -6.58
C PHE A 20 -4.18 -11.00 -5.62
N HIS A 21 -5.23 -10.37 -6.11
CA HIS A 21 -6.10 -9.55 -5.27
C HIS A 21 -6.82 -10.34 -4.19
N LYS A 22 -7.31 -11.55 -4.50
CA LYS A 22 -8.01 -12.39 -3.53
C LYS A 22 -7.06 -12.84 -2.42
N TYR A 23 -5.92 -13.43 -2.78
CA TYR A 23 -4.95 -13.93 -1.82
C TYR A 23 -4.39 -12.80 -0.96
N TRP A 24 -4.03 -11.69 -1.61
CA TRP A 24 -3.49 -10.54 -0.92
C TRP A 24 -4.48 -9.88 0.04
N SER A 25 -5.79 -9.89 -0.27
CA SER A 25 -6.83 -9.35 0.62
C SER A 25 -7.24 -10.31 1.74
N GLU A 26 -7.33 -11.60 1.45
CA GLU A 26 -7.92 -12.58 2.38
C GLU A 26 -6.89 -13.34 3.21
N GLU A 27 -5.73 -13.68 2.65
CA GLU A 27 -4.75 -14.58 3.30
C GLU A 27 -3.53 -13.84 3.81
N HIS A 28 -2.89 -13.02 2.96
CA HIS A 28 -1.68 -12.29 3.32
C HIS A 28 -1.82 -11.45 4.62
N PRO A 29 -2.94 -10.75 4.90
CA PRO A 29 -3.05 -9.96 6.12
C PRO A 29 -3.04 -10.81 7.39
N LYS A 30 -3.54 -12.05 7.32
CA LYS A 30 -3.48 -12.99 8.46
C LYS A 30 -2.03 -13.30 8.81
N ILE A 31 -1.18 -13.45 7.80
CA ILE A 31 0.25 -13.75 7.95
C ILE A 31 1.00 -12.49 8.39
N PHE A 32 0.84 -11.38 7.67
CA PHE A 32 1.50 -10.11 7.98
C PHE A 32 1.18 -9.61 9.40
N LEU A 33 -0.10 -9.59 9.78
CA LEU A 33 -0.52 -9.13 11.10
C LEU A 33 -0.22 -10.17 12.21
N SER A 34 0.16 -11.41 11.88
CA SER A 34 0.60 -12.37 12.90
C SER A 34 1.96 -12.01 13.52
N VAL A 35 2.76 -11.20 12.84
CA VAL A 35 4.09 -10.80 13.30
C VAL A 35 3.97 -9.72 14.38
N PRO A 36 4.48 -9.93 15.61
CA PRO A 36 4.27 -8.98 16.71
C PRO A 36 4.79 -7.56 16.47
N ILE A 37 5.90 -7.39 15.73
CA ILE A 37 6.45 -6.06 15.44
C ILE A 37 5.48 -5.22 14.61
N VAL A 38 4.71 -5.86 13.72
CA VAL A 38 3.74 -5.20 12.83
C VAL A 38 2.66 -4.56 13.68
N GLN A 39 2.05 -5.34 14.60
CA GLN A 39 1.01 -4.86 15.51
C GLN A 39 1.53 -3.79 16.47
N LYS A 40 2.80 -3.89 16.89
CA LYS A 40 3.41 -2.96 17.81
C LYS A 40 3.69 -1.59 17.18
N ASN A 41 4.19 -1.58 15.95
CA ASN A 41 4.79 -0.40 15.36
C ASN A 41 3.90 0.29 14.32
N LEU A 42 2.97 -0.43 13.69
CA LEU A 42 2.04 0.16 12.74
C LEU A 42 0.76 0.62 13.45
N THR A 43 0.31 1.82 13.11
CA THR A 43 -0.94 2.41 13.59
C THR A 43 -2.08 2.24 12.58
N HIS A 44 -1.76 2.03 11.31
CA HIS A 44 -2.74 1.79 10.25
C HIS A 44 -2.12 0.96 9.12
N TYR A 45 -2.96 0.12 8.50
CA TYR A 45 -2.63 -0.66 7.32
C TYR A 45 -3.85 -0.72 6.40
N GLN A 46 -3.65 -0.44 5.10
CA GLN A 46 -4.67 -0.63 4.09
C GLN A 46 -4.08 -1.11 2.76
N GLN A 47 -4.94 -1.71 1.93
CA GLN A 47 -4.62 -2.18 0.59
C GLN A 47 -5.46 -1.41 -0.44
N PHE A 48 -4.81 -1.05 -1.53
CA PHE A 48 -5.39 -0.47 -2.73
C PHE A 48 -5.28 -1.48 -3.87
N HIS A 49 -6.42 -1.83 -4.46
CA HIS A 49 -6.51 -2.77 -5.57
C HIS A 49 -6.75 -1.99 -6.86
N THR A 50 -5.88 -2.16 -7.86
CA THR A 50 -6.13 -1.59 -9.18
C THR A 50 -7.26 -2.36 -9.87
N ASP A 51 -8.05 -1.67 -10.68
CA ASP A 51 -8.93 -2.31 -11.65
C ASP A 51 -8.25 -2.33 -13.03
N PRO A 52 -7.91 -3.50 -13.60
CA PRO A 52 -7.25 -3.59 -14.90
C PRO A 52 -8.07 -3.02 -16.05
N ASN A 53 -9.40 -3.11 -16.00
CA ASN A 53 -10.28 -2.59 -17.05
C ASN A 53 -10.28 -1.07 -17.04
N ILE A 54 -10.49 -0.46 -15.87
CA ILE A 54 -10.41 1.00 -15.70
C ILE A 54 -9.03 1.49 -16.12
N SER A 55 -7.98 0.82 -15.66
CA SER A 55 -6.60 1.19 -15.99
C SER A 55 -6.33 1.10 -17.49
N ALA A 56 -6.83 0.08 -18.19
CA ALA A 56 -6.69 -0.07 -19.63
C ALA A 56 -7.47 1.00 -20.41
N GLU A 57 -8.67 1.36 -19.98
CA GLU A 57 -9.47 2.43 -20.60
C GLU A 57 -8.77 3.80 -20.47
N LEU A 58 -8.31 4.14 -19.27
CA LEU A 58 -7.62 5.42 -19.05
C LEU A 58 -6.28 5.51 -19.81
N ARG A 59 -5.56 4.39 -19.97
CA ARG A 59 -4.37 4.34 -20.85
C ARG A 59 -4.70 4.60 -22.31
N LYS A 60 -5.81 4.04 -22.83
CA LYS A 60 -6.26 4.32 -24.21
C LYS A 60 -6.60 5.80 -24.40
N MET A 61 -6.99 6.49 -23.34
CA MET A 61 -7.20 7.94 -23.34
C MET A 61 -5.89 8.76 -23.22
N GLY A 62 -4.74 8.09 -23.16
CA GLY A 62 -3.42 8.73 -23.08
C GLY A 62 -3.01 9.17 -21.68
N LEU A 63 -3.72 8.74 -20.62
CA LEU A 63 -3.33 9.07 -19.25
C LEU A 63 -2.15 8.20 -18.77
N PRO A 64 -1.21 8.75 -17.99
CA PRO A 64 -0.03 8.05 -17.51
C PRO A 64 -0.36 7.16 -16.30
N ILE A 65 -1.08 6.06 -16.54
CA ILE A 65 -1.44 5.10 -15.50
C ILE A 65 -0.21 4.26 -15.12
N ALA A 66 0.08 4.18 -13.83
CA ALA A 66 1.23 3.43 -13.33
C ALA A 66 1.09 1.92 -13.58
N GLU A 67 2.21 1.24 -13.84
CA GLU A 67 2.28 -0.19 -14.19
C GLU A 67 2.40 -1.11 -12.96
N TYR A 68 1.54 -0.87 -11.95
CA TYR A 68 1.44 -1.67 -10.73
C TYR A 68 0.07 -2.33 -10.62
N ASP A 69 0.02 -3.45 -9.91
CA ASP A 69 -1.19 -4.24 -9.70
C ASP A 69 -1.88 -3.90 -8.37
N GLY A 70 -1.29 -3.05 -7.54
CA GLY A 70 -1.86 -2.61 -6.27
C GLY A 70 -0.94 -1.70 -5.47
N GLY A 71 -1.42 -1.25 -4.32
CA GLY A 71 -0.59 -0.51 -3.37
C GLY A 71 -0.92 -0.83 -1.91
N ALA A 72 0.09 -0.94 -1.05
CA ALA A 72 -0.09 -1.02 0.39
C ALA A 72 0.22 0.33 1.01
N GLU A 73 -0.59 0.77 1.98
CA GLU A 73 -0.28 1.93 2.79
C GLU A 73 -0.18 1.54 4.26
N PHE A 74 0.90 1.97 4.91
CA PHE A 74 1.19 1.74 6.31
C PHE A 74 1.45 3.07 7.00
N PHE A 75 1.05 3.18 8.26
CA PHE A 75 1.33 4.34 9.09
C PHE A 75 2.03 3.92 10.37
N ALA A 76 2.98 4.74 10.82
CA ALA A 76 3.75 4.52 12.04
C ALA A 76 4.03 5.85 12.75
N ASN A 77 4.44 5.79 14.02
CA ASN A 77 4.72 6.98 14.83
C ASN A 77 6.07 7.62 14.52
N SER A 78 6.99 6.88 13.89
CA SER A 78 8.33 7.31 13.52
C SER A 78 8.84 6.51 12.32
N VAL A 79 9.92 6.97 11.67
CA VAL A 79 10.54 6.24 10.55
C VAL A 79 11.22 4.98 11.09
N GLU A 80 11.78 5.06 12.29
CA GLU A 80 12.44 3.97 13.00
C GLU A 80 11.45 2.83 13.28
N ASP A 81 10.25 3.15 13.79
CA ASP A 81 9.20 2.17 14.03
C ASP A 81 8.78 1.48 12.73
N ALA A 82 8.62 2.28 11.67
CA ALA A 82 8.21 1.79 10.36
C ALA A 82 9.28 0.86 9.76
N MET A 83 10.56 1.25 9.84
CA MET A 83 11.66 0.45 9.30
C MET A 83 11.96 -0.79 10.13
N ALA A 84 11.73 -0.74 11.44
CA ALA A 84 11.88 -1.90 12.31
C ALA A 84 10.97 -3.06 11.87
N VAL A 85 9.80 -2.80 11.27
CA VAL A 85 8.95 -3.85 10.70
C VAL A 85 9.66 -4.60 9.57
N PHE A 86 10.19 -3.88 8.58
CA PHE A 86 10.83 -4.48 7.40
C PHE A 86 12.21 -5.09 7.68
N GLN A 87 12.79 -4.83 8.85
CA GLN A 87 14.08 -5.37 9.30
C GLN A 87 13.92 -6.50 10.33
N ASP A 88 12.69 -6.76 10.77
CA ASP A 88 12.43 -7.73 11.83
C ASP A 88 12.71 -9.17 11.34
N PRO A 89 13.46 -9.98 12.10
CA PRO A 89 13.77 -11.34 11.71
C PRO A 89 12.53 -12.22 11.51
N GLU A 90 11.46 -12.00 12.28
CA GLU A 90 10.22 -12.78 12.17
C GLU A 90 9.43 -12.35 10.92
N TYR A 91 9.40 -11.05 10.59
CA TYR A 91 8.89 -10.58 9.29
C TYR A 91 9.64 -11.27 8.13
N HIS A 92 10.97 -11.30 8.16
CA HIS A 92 11.77 -11.98 7.14
C HIS A 92 11.53 -13.49 7.10
N ARG A 93 11.27 -14.12 8.23
CA ARG A 93 11.05 -15.57 8.32
C ARG A 93 9.65 -15.99 7.87
N VAL A 94 8.64 -15.17 8.13
CA VAL A 94 7.22 -15.53 7.97
C VAL A 94 6.60 -14.85 6.76
N VAL A 95 6.81 -13.54 6.59
CA VAL A 95 6.11 -12.73 5.59
C VAL A 95 6.83 -12.74 4.25
N VAL A 96 8.16 -12.63 4.23
CA VAL A 96 8.90 -12.61 2.95
C VAL A 96 8.68 -13.88 2.11
N PRO A 97 8.71 -15.11 2.67
CA PRO A 97 8.40 -16.31 1.89
C PRO A 97 6.97 -16.33 1.35
N ASP A 98 6.01 -15.76 2.10
CA ASP A 98 4.61 -15.62 1.68
C ASP A 98 4.49 -14.63 0.51
N GLU A 99 5.06 -13.43 0.63
CA GLU A 99 5.10 -12.42 -0.44
C GLU A 99 5.66 -13.00 -1.75
N MET A 100 6.73 -13.81 -1.67
CA MET A 100 7.36 -14.45 -2.82
C MET A 100 6.47 -15.47 -3.55
N THR A 101 5.28 -15.80 -3.02
CA THR A 101 4.33 -16.69 -3.70
C THR A 101 3.36 -15.95 -4.63
N PHE A 102 3.15 -14.64 -4.43
CA PHE A 102 2.12 -13.90 -5.16
C PHE A 102 2.55 -12.54 -5.71
N LEU A 103 3.59 -11.91 -5.17
CA LEU A 103 4.08 -10.60 -5.63
C LEU A 103 5.57 -10.62 -6.01
N ASP A 104 5.94 -9.72 -6.93
CA ASP A 104 7.31 -9.48 -7.37
C ASP A 104 7.95 -8.42 -6.47
N ARG A 105 8.75 -8.87 -5.50
CA ARG A 105 9.42 -8.00 -4.53
C ARG A 105 10.48 -7.10 -5.16
N ASP A 106 11.11 -7.53 -6.25
CA ASP A 106 12.16 -6.77 -6.92
C ASP A 106 11.57 -5.63 -7.77
N ALA A 107 10.33 -5.82 -8.26
CA ALA A 107 9.57 -4.78 -8.96
C ALA A 107 8.82 -3.82 -8.01
N ALA A 108 8.70 -4.16 -6.73
CA ALA A 108 8.02 -3.33 -5.75
C ALA A 108 8.82 -2.04 -5.47
N SER A 109 8.10 -0.92 -5.31
CA SER A 109 8.71 0.38 -5.04
C SER A 109 8.10 1.02 -3.81
N MET A 110 8.93 1.55 -2.91
CA MET A 110 8.49 2.16 -1.67
C MET A 110 8.66 3.69 -1.71
N MET A 111 7.65 4.39 -1.21
CA MET A 111 7.69 5.83 -0.94
C MET A 111 7.38 6.06 0.53
N ILE A 112 8.15 6.92 1.20
CA ILE A 112 8.01 7.22 2.63
C ILE A 112 7.99 8.72 2.86
N GLY A 113 7.12 9.18 3.76
CA GLY A 113 7.02 10.60 4.09
C GLY A 113 5.90 10.87 5.08
N THR A 114 5.34 12.07 5.02
CA THR A 114 4.24 12.53 5.87
C THR A 114 3.02 12.89 5.03
N THR A 115 1.84 12.87 5.64
CA THR A 115 0.59 13.26 4.99
C THR A 115 0.15 14.64 5.47
N GLU A 116 -0.21 15.51 4.52
CA GLU A 116 -0.94 16.75 4.79
C GLU A 116 -2.33 16.67 4.15
N VAL A 117 -3.37 16.67 4.96
CA VAL A 117 -4.75 16.66 4.47
C VAL A 117 -5.10 18.05 3.95
N LYS A 118 -5.62 18.14 2.72
CA LYS A 118 -6.07 19.39 2.08
C LYS A 118 -7.58 19.45 1.86
N TRP A 119 -8.23 18.30 1.76
CA TRP A 119 -9.66 18.14 1.57
C TRP A 119 -10.10 16.82 2.20
N GLU A 120 -11.17 16.83 2.98
CA GLU A 120 -11.71 15.67 3.68
C GLU A 120 -13.22 15.83 3.84
N ASP A 121 -14.00 14.77 3.62
CA ASP A 121 -15.46 14.78 3.77
C ASP A 121 -16.18 15.92 3.04
N GLY A 122 -15.74 16.26 1.83
CA GLY A 122 -16.40 17.29 1.01
C GLY A 122 -16.12 18.73 1.44
N LYS A 123 -15.11 18.97 2.29
CA LYS A 123 -14.72 20.31 2.76
C LYS A 123 -13.20 20.53 2.71
N PRO A 124 -12.73 21.78 2.55
CA PRO A 124 -11.31 22.10 2.64
C PRO A 124 -10.79 21.90 4.06
N ALA A 125 -9.54 21.47 4.17
CA ALA A 125 -8.84 21.40 5.45
C ALA A 125 -8.66 22.80 6.06
N GLU A 126 -8.43 22.86 7.36
CA GLU A 126 -8.22 24.13 8.07
C GLU A 126 -7.10 24.96 7.40
N GLY A 127 -7.36 26.25 7.21
CA GLY A 127 -6.42 27.17 6.56
C GLY A 127 -6.45 27.17 5.02
N ILE A 128 -7.14 26.23 4.38
CA ILE A 128 -7.33 26.23 2.92
C ILE A 128 -8.56 27.07 2.56
N LYS A 129 -8.36 28.16 1.81
CA LYS A 129 -9.44 29.03 1.31
C LYS A 129 -9.71 28.71 -0.15
N VAL A 130 -10.91 28.22 -0.44
CA VAL A 130 -11.38 27.92 -1.80
C VAL A 130 -12.86 28.30 -1.92
N ASP A 131 -13.26 28.82 -3.08
CA ASP A 131 -14.67 29.06 -3.39
C ASP A 131 -15.32 27.71 -3.74
N LEU A 132 -16.31 27.31 -2.95
CA LEU A 132 -17.03 26.05 -3.17
C LEU A 132 -18.04 26.22 -4.31
N VAL A 133 -17.98 25.34 -5.31
CA VAL A 133 -19.04 25.23 -6.31
C VAL A 133 -20.22 24.52 -5.64
N GLN A 134 -21.35 25.21 -5.52
CA GLN A 134 -22.61 24.69 -4.95
C GLN A 134 -23.25 23.63 -5.83
#